data_AF-A0A9P0TQ02-F1
#
_entry.id   AF-A0A9P0TQ02-F1
#
_cell.length_a   1.000
_cell.length_b   1.000
_cell.length_c   1.000
_cell.angle_alpha   90.00
_cell.angle_beta   90.00
_cell.angle_gamma   90.00
#
_symmetry.space_group_name_H-M   'P 1'
#
loop_
_entity.id
_entity.type
_entity.pdbx_description
1 polymer ?
#
loop_
_entity_poly.entity_id
_entity_poly.type
_entity_poly.pdbx_seq_one_letter_code
_entity_poly.pdbx_strand_id
1 'polypeptide(L)'
;MTVLENEVMRAPAGAVIGAVTRWSQVPHAPLTDYTGKAAPLHAYPVFTYDDAINNRFAIWQGDIATLEVDVITNTSDETLTECNAVSERIMSTAGPDLKEEIITRAHECRTGEAVVTGGYSLRSRHVVHTVSPKYLAKYHSAAENSLHNCYKNVLHAAGELGARSLALCVVNTPRRNFPPDVAAHVALRTIRRYLEQNLAPHLVILTSNCGAELAPFTALAGLYFPRSALEAEAARWAVQPGGAAGEPIHPERRIRIIHNPHSHTTLADDETTCDEDMAAEAAAAFARACSPDTQRLLPSPVNSAQPRRHVHDADQSAMRIPHIFRSVGTLMLSDEMMDGSCLRKCRVHVGKHSVDFNIAN
;
A
#
# COMPACT_ATOMS: atom_id res chain seq x y z
N MET A 1 14.70 46.80 -3.89
CA MET A 1 14.85 45.48 -3.25
C MET A 1 13.75 45.40 -2.20
N THR A 2 12.58 44.93 -2.61
CA THR A 2 11.46 44.60 -1.72
C THR A 2 10.87 43.32 -2.28
N VAL A 3 10.79 42.35 -1.37
CA VAL A 3 10.57 40.93 -1.62
C VAL A 3 9.18 40.75 -2.20
N LEU A 4 9.10 40.18 -3.41
CA LEU A 4 7.86 39.65 -3.96
C LEU A 4 7.52 38.41 -3.11
N GLU A 5 6.51 38.54 -2.26
CA GLU A 5 5.85 37.39 -1.65
C GLU A 5 5.29 36.54 -2.79
N ASN A 6 5.93 35.39 -3.03
CA ASN A 6 5.38 34.34 -3.88
C ASN A 6 4.10 33.82 -3.22
N GLU A 7 2.96 34.40 -3.55
CA GLU A 7 1.67 33.72 -3.41
C GLU A 7 1.71 32.46 -4.29
N VAL A 8 2.09 31.34 -3.68
CA VAL A 8 1.92 30.01 -4.26
C VAL A 8 0.42 29.86 -4.52
N MET A 9 0.04 29.85 -5.80
CA MET A 9 -1.34 29.69 -6.28
C MET A 9 -1.94 28.41 -5.70
N ARG A 10 -2.63 28.54 -4.56
CA ARG A 10 -3.28 27.43 -3.86
C ARG A 10 -4.52 27.00 -4.66
N ALA A 11 -4.77 25.69 -4.72
CA ALA A 11 -5.92 25.13 -5.42
C ALA A 11 -7.27 25.80 -5.01
N PRO A 12 -8.26 25.87 -5.94
CA PRO A 12 -9.57 26.49 -5.70
C PRO A 12 -10.29 25.92 -4.46
N ALA A 13 -11.33 26.63 -3.98
CA ALA A 13 -12.07 26.30 -2.76
C ALA A 13 -12.43 24.79 -2.69
N GLY A 14 -11.74 24.08 -1.81
CA GLY A 14 -11.88 22.64 -1.59
C GLY A 14 -12.87 22.32 -0.48
N ALA A 15 -13.32 21.08 -0.40
CA ALA A 15 -14.18 20.65 0.70
C ALA A 15 -13.39 20.70 2.03
N VAL A 16 -13.88 21.51 2.96
CA VAL A 16 -13.34 21.59 4.33
C VAL A 16 -13.75 20.33 5.09
N ILE A 17 -12.87 19.79 5.95
CA ILE A 17 -13.14 18.60 6.78
C ILE A 17 -14.50 18.69 7.51
N GLY A 18 -14.92 19.89 7.92
CA GLY A 18 -16.20 20.11 8.60
C GLY A 18 -17.44 19.79 7.77
N ALA A 19 -17.34 19.73 6.44
CA ALA A 19 -18.43 19.37 5.54
C ALA A 19 -18.56 17.85 5.33
N VAL A 20 -17.60 17.05 5.82
CA VAL A 20 -17.61 15.59 5.68
C VAL A 20 -18.39 14.96 6.82
N THR A 21 -19.55 14.39 6.48
CA THR A 21 -20.43 13.67 7.42
C THR A 21 -19.70 12.45 8.02
N ARG A 22 -19.69 12.34 9.35
CA ARG A 22 -19.10 11.20 10.04
C ARG A 22 -19.97 9.97 9.90
N TRP A 23 -19.38 8.79 9.92
CA TRP A 23 -20.12 7.54 9.78
C TRP A 23 -21.17 7.36 10.88
N SER A 24 -20.89 7.82 12.10
CA SER A 24 -21.84 7.90 13.22
C SER A 24 -23.11 8.71 12.92
N GLN A 25 -23.04 9.67 11.99
CA GLN A 25 -24.14 10.56 11.61
C GLN A 25 -24.89 10.09 10.36
N VAL A 26 -24.35 9.09 9.65
CA VAL A 26 -24.99 8.56 8.44
C VAL A 26 -26.21 7.72 8.81
N PRO A 27 -27.40 7.97 8.22
CA PRO A 27 -28.61 7.22 8.51
C PRO A 27 -28.45 5.71 8.39
N HIS A 28 -29.11 4.97 9.27
CA HIS A 28 -29.12 3.51 9.24
C HIS A 28 -29.72 2.99 7.93
N ALA A 29 -29.06 1.98 7.36
CA ALA A 29 -29.63 1.23 6.27
C ALA A 29 -30.64 0.20 6.83
N PRO A 30 -31.70 -0.15 6.09
CA PRO A 30 -32.56 -1.27 6.45
C PRO A 30 -31.74 -2.54 6.62
N LEU A 31 -32.03 -3.31 7.67
CA LEU A 31 -31.34 -4.56 7.92
C LEU A 31 -31.77 -5.61 6.91
N THR A 32 -30.79 -6.39 6.45
CA THR A 32 -31.05 -7.58 5.65
C THR A 32 -31.83 -8.59 6.49
N ASP A 33 -32.94 -9.07 5.94
CA ASP A 33 -33.71 -10.14 6.55
C ASP A 33 -32.99 -11.49 6.36
N TYR A 34 -32.65 -12.14 7.47
CA TYR A 34 -31.99 -13.45 7.50
C TYR A 34 -32.92 -14.58 7.95
N THR A 35 -34.24 -14.35 8.03
CA THR A 35 -35.25 -15.33 8.50
C THR A 35 -35.24 -16.68 7.75
N GLY A 36 -34.63 -16.75 6.56
CA GLY A 36 -34.46 -17.98 5.78
C GLY A 36 -33.10 -18.69 5.90
N LYS A 37 -32.14 -18.18 6.70
CA LYS A 37 -30.81 -18.81 6.85
C LYS A 37 -30.75 -19.73 8.07
N ALA A 38 -30.03 -20.86 7.93
CA ALA A 38 -29.97 -21.90 8.96
C ALA A 38 -29.32 -21.45 10.28
N ALA A 39 -28.22 -20.69 10.23
CA ALA A 39 -27.52 -20.17 11.41
C ALA A 39 -26.60 -18.99 11.04
N PRO A 40 -26.28 -18.09 12.00
CA PRO A 40 -25.28 -17.04 11.79
C PRO A 40 -23.88 -17.63 11.61
N LEU A 41 -23.01 -16.93 10.88
CA LEU A 41 -21.62 -17.36 10.66
C LEU A 41 -20.78 -17.26 11.94
N HIS A 42 -21.15 -16.35 12.85
CA HIS A 42 -20.44 -16.10 14.10
C HIS A 42 -21.38 -16.16 15.31
N ALA A 43 -20.92 -16.79 16.39
CA ALA A 43 -21.65 -16.89 17.65
C ALA A 43 -21.88 -15.52 18.31
N TYR A 44 -20.98 -14.56 18.09
CA TYR A 44 -21.02 -13.21 18.65
C TYR A 44 -20.67 -12.18 17.56
N PRO A 45 -21.07 -10.90 17.72
CA PRO A 45 -20.62 -9.83 16.83
C PRO A 45 -19.09 -9.78 16.75
N VAL A 46 -18.55 -9.88 15.54
CA VAL A 46 -17.09 -9.80 15.32
C VAL A 46 -16.57 -8.39 15.58
N PHE A 47 -17.33 -7.39 15.15
CA PHE A 47 -17.10 -5.99 15.45
C PHE A 47 -18.28 -5.48 16.26
N THR A 48 -17.98 -4.84 17.39
CA THR A 48 -18.99 -4.23 18.26
C THR A 48 -19.29 -2.80 17.80
N TYR A 49 -20.48 -2.32 18.17
CA TYR A 49 -20.81 -0.90 18.08
C TYR A 49 -19.85 -0.11 18.98
N ASP A 50 -19.24 0.92 18.40
CA ASP A 50 -18.36 1.86 19.08
C ASP A 50 -18.50 3.24 18.43
N ASP A 51 -19.12 4.18 19.15
CA ASP A 51 -19.34 5.53 18.65
C ASP A 51 -18.04 6.31 18.45
N ALA A 52 -17.03 6.08 19.30
CA ALA A 52 -15.74 6.74 19.19
C ALA A 52 -15.04 6.33 17.89
N ILE A 53 -15.10 5.05 17.51
CA ILE A 53 -14.57 4.57 16.22
C ILE A 53 -15.40 5.13 15.05
N ASN A 54 -16.74 5.10 15.14
CA ASN A 54 -17.62 5.58 14.08
C ASN A 54 -17.48 7.10 13.81
N ASN A 55 -17.14 7.90 14.81
CA ASN A 55 -16.85 9.33 14.64
C ASN A 55 -15.51 9.60 13.92
N ARG A 56 -14.62 8.61 13.86
CA ARG A 56 -13.28 8.68 13.23
C ARG A 56 -13.27 8.15 11.80
N PHE A 57 -14.39 7.63 11.30
CA PHE A 57 -14.52 7.13 9.94
C PHE A 57 -15.56 7.94 9.15
N ALA A 58 -15.31 8.15 7.86
CA ALA A 58 -16.25 8.77 6.95
C ALA A 58 -16.11 8.18 5.54
N ILE A 59 -17.20 8.19 4.78
CA ILE A 59 -17.21 7.91 3.34
C ILE A 59 -17.69 9.18 2.66
N TRP A 60 -16.92 9.69 1.71
CA TRP A 60 -17.22 10.95 1.03
C TRP A 60 -17.06 10.79 -0.48
N GLN A 61 -18.05 11.25 -1.24
CA GLN A 61 -17.96 11.28 -2.69
C GLN A 61 -17.43 12.64 -3.15
N GLY A 62 -16.25 12.63 -3.77
CA GLY A 62 -15.66 13.83 -4.34
C GLY A 62 -14.19 13.66 -4.73
N ASP A 63 -13.60 14.76 -5.18
CA ASP A 63 -12.21 14.77 -5.64
C ASP A 63 -11.23 14.86 -4.46
N ILE A 64 -10.44 13.80 -4.28
CA ILE A 64 -9.45 13.70 -3.21
C ILE A 64 -8.41 14.83 -3.25
N ALA A 65 -8.05 15.33 -4.44
CA ALA A 65 -7.06 16.39 -4.59
C ALA A 65 -7.56 17.75 -4.04
N THR A 66 -8.87 17.89 -3.84
CA THR A 66 -9.50 19.11 -3.31
C THR A 66 -9.70 19.08 -1.80
N LEU A 67 -9.47 17.94 -1.14
CA LEU A 67 -9.69 17.82 0.31
C LEU A 67 -8.57 18.51 1.09
N GLU A 68 -8.98 19.35 2.06
CA GLU A 68 -8.06 19.97 3.00
C GLU A 68 -7.82 19.04 4.21
N VAL A 69 -6.94 18.05 4.03
CA VAL A 69 -6.56 17.05 5.05
C VAL A 69 -5.04 17.00 5.22
N ASP A 70 -4.51 16.37 6.26
CA ASP A 70 -3.05 16.33 6.43
C ASP A 70 -2.39 15.42 5.39
N VAL A 71 -3.04 14.29 5.09
CA VAL A 71 -2.50 13.27 4.18
C VAL A 71 -3.58 12.80 3.20
N ILE A 72 -3.25 12.70 1.92
CA ILE A 72 -4.07 12.00 0.93
C ILE A 72 -3.33 10.78 0.39
N THR A 73 -4.07 9.80 -0.11
CA THR A 73 -3.51 8.62 -0.77
C THR A 73 -3.58 8.74 -2.28
N ASN A 74 -2.48 8.41 -2.95
CA ASN A 74 -2.45 8.14 -4.38
C ASN A 74 -2.26 6.64 -4.62
N THR A 75 -2.94 6.08 -5.62
CA THR A 75 -2.72 4.71 -6.08
C THR A 75 -2.03 4.75 -7.44
N SER A 76 -0.99 3.94 -7.64
CA SER A 76 -0.21 3.89 -8.89
C SER A 76 0.30 2.48 -9.20
N ASP A 77 1.10 2.36 -10.25
CA ASP A 77 2.00 1.24 -10.53
C ASP A 77 3.35 1.34 -9.81
N GLU A 78 4.14 0.29 -9.98
CA GLU A 78 5.44 0.11 -9.34
C GLU A 78 6.46 1.20 -9.68
N THR A 79 6.29 1.85 -10.83
CA THR A 79 7.13 2.96 -11.30
C THR A 79 6.60 4.33 -10.86
N LEU A 80 5.47 4.40 -10.17
CA LEU A 80 4.81 5.64 -9.75
C LEU A 80 4.52 6.60 -10.92
N THR A 81 4.32 6.05 -12.12
CA THR A 81 4.07 6.80 -13.36
C THR A 81 2.71 6.49 -13.98
N GLU A 82 1.93 5.58 -13.39
CA GLU A 82 0.60 5.25 -13.88
C GLU A 82 -0.31 6.49 -13.91
N CYS A 83 -0.79 6.79 -15.11
CA CYS A 83 -1.88 7.74 -15.32
C CYS A 83 -3.21 7.02 -15.08
N ASN A 84 -3.84 7.32 -13.95
CA ASN A 84 -5.22 6.94 -13.62
C ASN A 84 -5.99 8.18 -13.14
N ALA A 85 -7.32 8.10 -13.05
CA ALA A 85 -8.15 9.26 -12.76
C ALA A 85 -7.81 9.97 -11.43
N VAL A 86 -7.34 9.22 -10.41
CA VAL A 86 -6.91 9.77 -9.11
C VAL A 86 -5.54 10.41 -9.26
N SER A 87 -4.57 9.68 -9.81
CA SER A 87 -3.19 10.13 -10.01
C SER A 87 -3.14 11.38 -10.89
N GLU A 88 -3.89 11.43 -11.99
CA GLU A 88 -3.96 12.60 -12.88
C GLU A 88 -4.44 13.86 -12.15
N ARG A 89 -5.46 13.76 -11.30
CA ARG A 89 -5.97 14.89 -10.51
C ARG A 89 -4.97 15.35 -9.46
N ILE A 90 -4.35 14.41 -8.75
CA ILE A 90 -3.32 14.69 -7.75
C ILE A 90 -2.12 15.39 -8.41
N MET A 91 -1.58 14.82 -9.49
CA MET A 91 -0.43 15.35 -10.21
C MET A 91 -0.72 16.72 -10.85
N SER A 92 -1.91 16.89 -11.44
CA SER A 92 -2.33 18.17 -12.02
C SER A 92 -2.51 19.26 -10.97
N THR A 93 -2.92 18.91 -9.74
CA THR A 93 -3.19 19.88 -8.68
C THR A 93 -1.94 20.19 -7.86
N ALA A 94 -1.08 19.20 -7.62
CA ALA A 94 0.17 19.37 -6.86
C ALA A 94 1.21 20.20 -7.61
N GLY A 95 1.23 20.08 -8.94
CA GLY A 95 2.22 20.74 -9.80
C GLY A 95 3.41 19.84 -10.17
N PRO A 96 4.33 20.35 -11.02
CA PRO A 96 5.45 19.57 -11.55
C PRO A 96 6.44 19.11 -10.48
N ASP A 97 6.57 19.84 -9.38
CA ASP A 97 7.52 19.55 -8.30
C ASP A 97 7.25 18.19 -7.63
N LEU A 98 5.99 17.77 -7.55
CA LEU A 98 5.63 16.43 -7.05
C LEU A 98 6.22 15.34 -7.94
N LYS A 99 6.17 15.53 -9.25
CA LYS A 99 6.74 14.58 -10.22
C LYS A 99 8.26 14.49 -10.07
N GLU A 100 8.91 15.62 -9.83
CA GLU A 100 10.35 15.66 -9.59
C GLU A 100 10.74 14.90 -8.32
N GLU A 101 10.00 15.04 -7.22
CA GLU A 101 10.26 14.26 -6.00
C GLU A 101 10.03 12.77 -6.19
N ILE A 102 8.96 12.37 -6.88
CA ILE A 102 8.71 10.95 -7.19
C ILE A 102 9.90 10.38 -7.98
N ILE A 103 10.37 11.08 -9.00
CA ILE A 103 11.49 10.64 -9.84
C ILE A 103 12.81 10.62 -9.06
N THR A 104 13.06 11.59 -8.18
CA THR A 104 14.36 11.73 -7.51
C THR A 104 14.48 10.93 -6.21
N ARG A 105 13.39 10.76 -5.46
CA ARG A 105 13.42 10.16 -4.10
C ARG A 105 12.73 8.83 -3.99
N ALA A 106 11.61 8.63 -4.70
CA ALA A 106 10.84 7.41 -4.60
C ALA A 106 11.40 6.31 -5.50
N HIS A 107 11.68 6.62 -6.78
CA HIS A 107 12.18 5.72 -7.85
C HIS A 107 11.32 4.47 -8.13
N GLU A 108 10.97 3.68 -7.11
CA GLU A 108 10.14 2.49 -7.18
C GLU A 108 9.29 2.33 -5.91
N CYS A 109 8.12 1.69 -6.05
CA CYS A 109 7.29 1.27 -4.91
C CYS A 109 6.75 -0.13 -5.21
N ARG A 110 7.01 -1.11 -4.35
CA ARG A 110 6.55 -2.48 -4.64
C ARG A 110 5.04 -2.58 -4.39
N THR A 111 4.41 -3.55 -5.05
CA THR A 111 2.98 -3.86 -4.80
C THR A 111 2.74 -4.08 -3.30
N GLY A 112 1.80 -3.33 -2.73
CA GLY A 112 1.47 -3.38 -1.31
C GLY A 112 2.29 -2.46 -0.41
N GLU A 113 3.36 -1.84 -0.90
CA GLU A 113 4.16 -0.86 -0.15
C GLU A 113 3.57 0.55 -0.27
N ALA A 114 4.16 1.50 0.46
CA ALA A 114 3.79 2.89 0.41
C ALA A 114 5.04 3.80 0.47
N VAL A 115 5.01 4.91 -0.26
CA VAL A 115 6.05 5.95 -0.25
C VAL A 115 5.42 7.31 0.02
N VAL A 116 6.06 8.13 0.83
CA VAL A 116 5.58 9.46 1.22
C VAL A 116 6.30 10.55 0.42
N THR A 117 5.55 11.54 -0.02
CA THR A 117 6.03 12.76 -0.68
C THR A 117 5.34 14.00 -0.08
N GLY A 118 5.84 15.18 -0.44
CA GLY A 118 5.17 16.44 -0.12
C GLY A 118 3.85 16.62 -0.87
N GLY A 119 2.96 17.46 -0.33
CA GLY A 119 1.70 17.82 -0.99
C GLY A 119 1.82 18.93 -2.04
N TYR A 120 2.89 19.75 -1.98
CA TYR A 120 3.12 20.86 -2.91
C TYR A 120 1.93 21.83 -2.97
N SER A 121 1.35 22.04 -4.17
CA SER A 121 0.22 22.94 -4.38
C SER A 121 -1.14 22.34 -3.96
N LEU A 122 -1.15 21.08 -3.50
CA LEU A 122 -2.35 20.48 -2.89
C LEU A 122 -2.72 21.19 -1.59
N ARG A 123 -3.98 21.04 -1.20
CA ARG A 123 -4.43 21.45 0.14
C ARG A 123 -3.92 20.50 1.22
N SER A 124 -3.53 19.29 0.84
CA SER A 124 -2.92 18.34 1.75
C SER A 124 -1.45 18.58 1.98
N ARG A 125 -0.94 18.22 3.16
CA ARG A 125 0.46 18.43 3.51
C ARG A 125 1.38 17.38 2.88
N HIS A 126 0.89 16.15 2.78
CA HIS A 126 1.63 15.02 2.23
C HIS A 126 0.75 14.18 1.30
N VAL A 127 1.39 13.45 0.39
CA VAL A 127 0.78 12.40 -0.41
C VAL A 127 1.46 11.08 -0.06
N VAL A 128 0.66 10.05 0.23
CA VAL A 128 1.15 8.67 0.38
C VAL A 128 0.79 7.91 -0.89
N HIS A 129 1.81 7.52 -1.63
CA HIS A 129 1.70 6.73 -2.85
C HIS A 129 1.73 5.25 -2.50
N THR A 130 0.76 4.46 -2.96
CA THR A 130 0.75 3.01 -2.79
C THR A 130 0.46 2.31 -4.12
N VAL A 131 0.85 1.03 -4.22
CA VAL A 131 0.74 0.27 -5.46
C VAL A 131 -0.23 -0.88 -5.29
N SER A 132 -1.37 -0.76 -5.97
CA SER A 132 -2.42 -1.79 -5.96
C SER A 132 -1.98 -3.06 -6.70
N PRO A 133 -2.25 -4.25 -6.14
CA PRO A 133 -2.01 -5.51 -6.84
C PRO A 133 -2.86 -5.62 -8.11
N LYS A 134 -2.31 -6.27 -9.14
CA LYS A 134 -3.11 -6.76 -10.27
C LYS A 134 -3.87 -8.01 -9.83
N TYR A 135 -5.18 -8.02 -10.02
CA TYR A 135 -6.00 -9.17 -9.63
C TYR A 135 -6.01 -10.23 -10.72
N LEU A 136 -5.62 -11.45 -10.33
CA LEU A 136 -5.74 -12.66 -11.12
C LEU A 136 -6.41 -13.71 -10.25
N ALA A 137 -7.48 -14.35 -10.73
CA ALA A 137 -8.26 -15.31 -9.93
C ALA A 137 -7.40 -16.43 -9.32
N LYS A 138 -6.39 -16.92 -10.08
CA LYS A 138 -5.42 -17.91 -9.60
C LYS A 138 -4.53 -17.45 -8.43
N TYR A 139 -4.39 -16.13 -8.24
CA TYR A 139 -3.58 -15.50 -7.20
C TYR A 139 -4.43 -14.61 -6.28
N HIS A 140 -5.73 -14.88 -6.14
CA HIS A 140 -6.66 -14.06 -5.35
C HIS A 140 -6.13 -13.83 -3.92
N SER A 141 -5.63 -14.86 -3.24
CA SER A 141 -5.11 -14.73 -1.87
C SER A 141 -3.86 -13.85 -1.76
N ALA A 142 -2.99 -13.84 -2.78
CA ALA A 142 -1.87 -12.92 -2.81
C ALA A 142 -2.34 -11.48 -3.07
N ALA A 143 -3.31 -11.30 -3.98
CA ALA A 143 -3.87 -10.00 -4.30
C ALA A 143 -4.62 -9.39 -3.10
N GLU A 144 -5.42 -10.16 -2.37
CA GLU A 144 -6.09 -9.69 -1.15
C GLU A 144 -5.08 -9.27 -0.07
N ASN A 145 -4.02 -10.04 0.14
CA ASN A 145 -2.98 -9.70 1.11
C ASN A 145 -2.20 -8.43 0.71
N SER A 146 -1.87 -8.29 -0.58
CA SER A 146 -1.24 -7.07 -1.09
C SER A 146 -2.16 -5.85 -0.98
N LEU A 147 -3.45 -5.99 -1.22
CA LEU A 147 -4.42 -4.90 -1.06
C LEU A 147 -4.55 -4.50 0.41
N HIS A 148 -4.60 -5.48 1.32
CA HIS A 148 -4.54 -5.23 2.75
C HIS A 148 -3.29 -4.42 3.13
N ASN A 149 -2.12 -4.82 2.61
CA ASN A 149 -0.86 -4.12 2.86
C ASN A 149 -0.88 -2.67 2.33
N CYS A 150 -1.53 -2.40 1.18
CA CYS A 150 -1.69 -1.03 0.69
C CYS A 150 -2.36 -0.15 1.75
N TYR A 151 -3.54 -0.56 2.23
CA TYR A 151 -4.29 0.20 3.23
C TYR A 151 -3.53 0.30 4.55
N LYS A 152 -2.97 -0.82 5.03
CA LYS A 152 -2.18 -0.88 6.26
C LYS A 152 -1.02 0.10 6.22
N ASN A 153 -0.19 0.03 5.19
CA ASN A 153 1.02 0.85 5.08
C ASN A 153 0.68 2.33 4.93
N VAL A 154 -0.39 2.66 4.21
CA VAL A 154 -0.89 4.05 4.12
C VAL A 154 -1.36 4.57 5.48
N LEU A 155 -2.13 3.78 6.23
CA LEU A 155 -2.59 4.13 7.57
C LEU A 155 -1.42 4.34 8.53
N HIS A 156 -0.44 3.42 8.53
CA HIS A 156 0.77 3.55 9.35
C HIS A 156 1.62 4.77 8.97
N ALA A 157 1.86 5.01 7.67
CA ALA A 157 2.60 6.18 7.23
C ALA A 157 1.92 7.48 7.68
N ALA A 158 0.59 7.57 7.61
CA ALA A 158 -0.14 8.73 8.13
C ALA A 158 -0.01 8.88 9.65
N GLY A 159 -0.05 7.77 10.40
CA GLY A 159 0.18 7.76 11.84
C GLY A 159 1.59 8.22 12.22
N GLU A 160 2.61 7.75 11.50
CA GLU A 160 4.03 8.13 11.71
C GLU A 160 4.29 9.60 11.41
N LEU A 161 3.59 10.18 10.43
CA LEU A 161 3.61 11.62 10.15
C LEU A 161 2.87 12.46 11.21
N GLY A 162 2.21 11.83 12.19
CA GLY A 162 1.37 12.51 13.17
C GLY A 162 0.13 13.16 12.57
N ALA A 163 -0.37 12.63 11.45
CA ALA A 163 -1.52 13.18 10.75
C ALA A 163 -2.78 13.12 11.62
N ARG A 164 -3.54 14.23 11.67
CA ARG A 164 -4.86 14.23 12.31
C ARG A 164 -5.93 13.73 11.35
N SER A 165 -5.74 13.93 10.05
CA SER A 165 -6.71 13.56 9.00
C SER A 165 -6.03 12.88 7.81
N LEU A 166 -6.65 11.79 7.35
CA LEU A 166 -6.22 11.00 6.20
C LEU A 166 -7.39 10.79 5.24
N ALA A 167 -7.21 11.11 3.97
CA ALA A 167 -8.13 10.71 2.91
C ALA A 167 -7.55 9.54 2.10
N LEU A 168 -8.25 8.42 2.11
CA LEU A 168 -7.95 7.21 1.36
C LEU A 168 -8.70 7.22 0.03
N CYS A 169 -7.98 7.11 -1.08
CA CYS A 169 -8.61 6.79 -2.36
C CYS A 169 -9.07 5.32 -2.40
N VAL A 170 -10.00 4.99 -3.29
CA VAL A 170 -10.30 3.59 -3.63
C VAL A 170 -9.10 3.01 -4.39
N VAL A 171 -8.29 2.22 -3.70
CA VAL A 171 -7.00 1.70 -4.20
C VAL A 171 -7.19 0.72 -5.36
N ASN A 172 -8.29 -0.04 -5.35
CA ASN A 172 -8.63 -1.03 -6.37
C ASN A 172 -9.18 -0.37 -7.65
N THR A 173 -8.31 0.20 -8.47
CA THR A 173 -8.72 0.83 -9.73
C THR A 173 -9.29 -0.18 -10.73
N PRO A 174 -10.22 0.22 -11.62
CA PRO A 174 -10.79 -0.67 -12.64
C PRO A 174 -9.73 -1.39 -13.49
N ARG A 175 -8.60 -0.73 -13.78
CA ARG A 175 -7.49 -1.30 -14.55
C ARG A 175 -6.84 -2.52 -13.88
N ARG A 176 -6.93 -2.62 -12.55
CA ARG A 176 -6.36 -3.73 -11.76
C ARG A 176 -7.30 -4.93 -11.68
N ASN A 177 -8.52 -4.82 -12.22
CA ASN A 177 -9.53 -5.89 -12.33
C ASN A 177 -9.87 -6.58 -10.99
N PHE A 178 -9.78 -5.85 -9.89
CA PHE A 178 -10.06 -6.38 -8.55
C PHE A 178 -11.58 -6.38 -8.28
N PRO A 179 -12.18 -7.49 -7.82
CA PRO A 179 -13.61 -7.54 -7.51
C PRO A 179 -14.00 -6.48 -6.45
N PRO A 180 -14.92 -5.54 -6.76
CA PRO A 180 -15.22 -4.41 -5.88
C PRO A 180 -15.67 -4.82 -4.47
N ASP A 181 -16.52 -5.85 -4.36
CA ASP A 181 -17.03 -6.33 -3.07
C ASP A 181 -15.92 -6.91 -2.19
N VAL A 182 -15.01 -7.68 -2.79
CA VAL A 182 -13.86 -8.26 -2.08
C VAL A 182 -12.90 -7.14 -1.63
N ALA A 183 -12.64 -6.17 -2.50
CA ALA A 183 -11.81 -5.02 -2.15
C ALA A 183 -12.40 -4.19 -1.00
N ALA A 184 -13.71 -3.97 -1.01
CA ALA A 184 -14.41 -3.26 0.06
C ALA A 184 -14.31 -3.99 1.40
N HIS A 185 -14.50 -5.31 1.42
CA HIS A 185 -14.28 -6.13 2.61
C HIS A 185 -12.84 -5.99 3.16
N VAL A 186 -11.83 -6.07 2.30
CA VAL A 186 -10.42 -5.92 2.70
C VAL A 186 -10.14 -4.53 3.27
N ALA A 187 -10.58 -3.47 2.59
CA ALA A 187 -10.37 -2.10 2.99
C ALA A 187 -11.03 -1.77 4.33
N LEU A 188 -12.36 -2.00 4.44
CA LEU A 188 -13.14 -1.67 5.62
C LEU A 188 -12.64 -2.42 6.86
N ARG A 189 -12.29 -3.72 6.69
CA ARG A 189 -11.71 -4.53 7.76
C ARG A 189 -10.37 -3.97 8.23
N THR A 190 -9.49 -3.62 7.28
CA THR A 190 -8.15 -3.09 7.59
C THR A 190 -8.26 -1.75 8.33
N ILE A 191 -9.10 -0.85 7.84
CA ILE A 191 -9.35 0.46 8.48
C ILE A 191 -9.95 0.26 9.89
N ARG A 192 -10.94 -0.62 10.03
CA ARG A 192 -11.58 -0.90 11.33
C ARG A 192 -10.57 -1.40 12.36
N ARG A 193 -9.79 -2.44 12.04
CA ARG A 193 -8.77 -3.01 12.94
C ARG A 193 -7.68 -2.01 13.29
N TYR A 194 -7.26 -1.20 12.32
CA TYR A 194 -6.29 -0.15 12.56
C TYR A 194 -6.81 0.90 13.57
N LEU A 195 -8.06 1.36 13.40
CA LEU A 195 -8.67 2.36 14.29
C LEU A 195 -8.94 1.83 15.71
N GLU A 196 -9.13 0.53 15.89
CA GLU A 196 -9.21 -0.13 17.20
C GLU A 196 -7.88 -0.08 17.95
N GLN A 197 -6.76 -0.13 17.23
CA GLN A 197 -5.41 -0.26 17.81
C GLN A 197 -4.66 1.08 17.90
N ASN A 198 -5.07 2.08 17.10
CA ASN A 198 -4.33 3.33 16.94
C ASN A 198 -5.23 4.55 17.12
N LEU A 199 -4.72 5.58 17.79
CA LEU A 199 -5.42 6.85 18.01
C LEU A 199 -5.23 7.86 16.86
N ALA A 200 -4.15 7.74 16.10
CA ALA A 200 -3.88 8.53 14.90
C ALA A 200 -4.00 7.66 13.64
N PRO A 201 -4.53 8.19 12.51
CA PRO A 201 -5.13 9.53 12.39
C PRO A 201 -6.48 9.63 13.13
N HIS A 202 -6.86 10.85 13.51
CA HIS A 202 -8.13 11.11 14.21
C HIS A 202 -9.35 10.99 13.28
N LEU A 203 -9.16 11.18 11.98
CA LEU A 203 -10.20 10.98 10.96
C LEU A 203 -9.60 10.26 9.75
N VAL A 204 -10.27 9.18 9.34
CA VAL A 204 -10.04 8.48 8.08
C VAL A 204 -11.25 8.68 7.18
N ILE A 205 -11.04 9.24 5.99
CA ILE A 205 -12.06 9.50 4.99
C ILE A 205 -11.79 8.57 3.81
N LEU A 206 -12.69 7.63 3.51
CA LEU A 206 -12.64 6.89 2.25
C LEU A 206 -13.35 7.71 1.16
N THR A 207 -12.67 7.94 0.04
CA THR A 207 -13.18 8.83 -1.01
C THR A 207 -12.93 8.33 -2.43
N SER A 208 -13.89 8.64 -3.31
CA SER A 208 -13.75 8.61 -4.76
C SER A 208 -14.70 9.65 -5.36
N ASN A 209 -14.36 10.17 -6.54
CA ASN A 209 -15.25 11.04 -7.31
C ASN A 209 -16.42 10.25 -7.94
N CYS A 210 -16.29 8.92 -8.04
CA CYS A 210 -17.25 8.02 -8.64
C CYS A 210 -18.09 7.33 -7.56
N GLY A 211 -19.38 7.66 -7.46
CA GLY A 211 -20.29 7.03 -6.51
C GLY A 211 -20.41 5.51 -6.71
N ALA A 212 -20.24 5.00 -7.94
CA ALA A 212 -20.26 3.55 -8.21
C ALA A 212 -19.08 2.81 -7.58
N GLU A 213 -17.91 3.45 -7.46
CA GLU A 213 -16.75 2.87 -6.76
C GLU A 213 -16.97 2.83 -5.24
N LEU A 214 -17.70 3.81 -4.69
CA LEU A 214 -18.02 3.87 -3.25
C LEU A 214 -19.21 3.00 -2.86
N ALA A 215 -20.08 2.62 -3.79
CA ALA A 215 -21.31 1.89 -3.50
C ALA A 215 -21.08 0.59 -2.71
N PRO A 216 -20.11 -0.29 -3.05
CA PRO A 216 -19.81 -1.48 -2.26
C PRO A 216 -19.34 -1.14 -0.84
N PHE A 217 -18.54 -0.08 -0.68
CA PHE A 217 -18.05 0.34 0.62
C PHE A 217 -19.18 0.86 1.50
N THR A 218 -20.07 1.69 0.96
CA THR A 218 -21.24 2.20 1.69
C THR A 218 -22.20 1.07 2.09
N ALA A 219 -22.42 0.10 1.20
CA ALA A 219 -23.28 -1.05 1.49
C ALA A 219 -22.71 -1.97 2.57
N LEU A 220 -21.38 -2.17 2.58
CA LEU A 220 -20.71 -3.10 3.49
C LEU A 220 -20.20 -2.45 4.79
N ALA A 221 -20.10 -1.11 4.85
CA ALA A 221 -19.54 -0.40 5.99
C ALA A 221 -20.25 -0.72 7.31
N GLY A 222 -21.57 -0.90 7.32
CA GLY A 222 -22.32 -1.28 8.52
C GLY A 222 -21.92 -2.63 9.13
N LEU A 223 -21.30 -3.53 8.34
CA LEU A 223 -20.79 -4.81 8.86
C LEU A 223 -19.52 -4.65 9.71
N TYR A 224 -18.71 -3.63 9.41
CA TYR A 224 -17.41 -3.36 10.05
C TYR A 224 -17.47 -2.21 11.06
N PHE A 225 -18.33 -1.24 10.78
CA PHE A 225 -18.62 -0.06 11.57
C PHE A 225 -20.11 -0.06 11.93
N PRO A 226 -20.60 -1.04 12.69
CA PRO A 226 -21.99 -1.05 13.11
C PRO A 226 -22.27 0.22 13.93
N ARG A 227 -23.41 0.87 13.68
CA ARG A 227 -23.86 2.11 14.32
C ARG A 227 -24.84 1.87 15.47
N SER A 228 -25.23 0.61 15.68
CA SER A 228 -26.06 0.19 16.81
C SER A 228 -25.75 -1.26 17.18
N ALA A 229 -26.14 -1.68 18.38
CA ALA A 229 -26.04 -3.08 18.80
C ALA A 229 -26.78 -4.02 17.84
N LEU A 230 -27.92 -3.59 17.31
CA LEU A 230 -28.71 -4.36 16.34
C LEU A 230 -27.98 -4.54 15.01
N GLU A 231 -27.30 -3.50 14.50
CA GLU A 231 -26.43 -3.65 13.31
C GLU A 231 -25.26 -4.61 13.59
N ALA A 232 -24.66 -4.55 14.78
CA ALA A 232 -23.59 -5.47 15.17
C ALA A 232 -24.07 -6.93 15.25
N GLU A 233 -25.28 -7.15 15.75
CA GLU A 233 -25.92 -8.47 15.76
C GLU A 233 -26.23 -8.97 14.35
N ALA A 234 -26.77 -8.11 13.48
CA ALA A 234 -27.03 -8.46 12.08
C ALA A 234 -25.72 -8.76 11.30
N ALA A 235 -24.62 -8.08 11.62
CA ALA A 235 -23.33 -8.29 10.96
C ALA A 235 -22.79 -9.73 11.10
N ARG A 236 -23.18 -10.45 12.16
CA ARG A 236 -22.80 -11.86 12.43
C ARG A 236 -23.08 -12.82 11.27
N TRP A 237 -24.00 -12.46 10.37
CA TRP A 237 -24.46 -13.30 9.27
C TRP A 237 -23.64 -13.15 7.98
N ALA A 238 -22.79 -12.13 7.88
CA ALA A 238 -22.08 -11.80 6.63
C ALA A 238 -20.65 -11.28 6.82
N VAL A 239 -20.28 -10.80 8.02
CA VAL A 239 -18.99 -10.17 8.24
C VAL A 239 -17.82 -11.16 8.13
N GLN A 240 -16.75 -10.72 7.48
CA GLN A 240 -15.49 -11.47 7.40
C GLN A 240 -14.51 -10.94 8.45
N PRO A 241 -14.10 -11.75 9.45
CA PRO A 241 -13.35 -11.25 10.60
C PRO A 241 -11.91 -10.84 10.31
N GLY A 242 -11.26 -11.50 9.34
CA GLY A 242 -9.82 -11.42 9.11
C GLY A 242 -8.99 -11.68 10.37
N GLY A 243 -7.69 -11.43 10.28
CA GLY A 243 -6.79 -11.55 11.42
C GLY A 243 -6.73 -10.29 12.29
N ALA A 244 -5.73 -10.21 13.15
CA ALA A 244 -5.66 -9.19 14.20
C ALA A 244 -5.42 -7.78 13.63
N ALA A 245 -4.65 -7.66 12.55
CA ALA A 245 -4.44 -6.40 11.84
C ALA A 245 -5.46 -6.19 10.70
N GLY A 246 -6.39 -7.13 10.51
CA GLY A 246 -7.38 -7.11 9.42
C GLY A 246 -6.92 -7.85 8.17
N GLU A 247 -5.82 -8.61 8.26
CA GLU A 247 -5.29 -9.43 7.18
C GLU A 247 -6.33 -10.48 6.72
N PRO A 248 -6.45 -10.75 5.41
CA PRO A 248 -7.27 -11.84 4.90
C PRO A 248 -6.82 -13.20 5.47
N ILE A 249 -7.79 -14.01 5.92
CA ILE A 249 -7.51 -15.38 6.39
C ILE A 249 -7.86 -16.36 5.27
N HIS A 250 -6.85 -17.06 4.78
CA HIS A 250 -6.94 -18.05 3.72
C HIS A 250 -6.66 -19.46 4.28
N PRO A 251 -7.70 -20.29 4.49
CA PRO A 251 -7.54 -21.62 5.10
C PRO A 251 -6.57 -22.54 4.34
N GLU A 252 -6.48 -22.40 3.03
CA GLU A 252 -5.62 -23.16 2.13
C GLU A 252 -4.13 -22.85 2.30
N ARG A 253 -3.78 -21.72 2.91
CA ARG A 253 -2.39 -21.32 3.19
C ARG A 253 -1.91 -21.69 4.59
N ARG A 254 -2.74 -22.36 5.41
CA ARG A 254 -2.29 -22.83 6.73
C ARG A 254 -1.29 -23.97 6.53
N ILE A 255 -0.06 -23.77 7.02
CA ILE A 255 0.96 -24.82 7.07
C ILE A 255 0.39 -25.98 7.88
N ARG A 256 0.05 -27.08 7.20
CA ARG A 256 -0.26 -28.34 7.86
C ARG A 256 1.09 -29.00 8.15
N ILE A 257 1.50 -29.00 9.41
CA ILE A 257 2.59 -29.87 9.85
C ILE A 257 2.05 -31.29 9.75
N ILE A 258 2.26 -31.93 8.60
CA ILE A 258 2.01 -33.36 8.45
C ILE A 258 3.16 -34.04 9.18
N HIS A 259 2.87 -34.72 10.28
CA HIS A 259 3.85 -35.61 10.89
C HIS A 259 4.21 -36.67 9.85
N ASN A 260 5.50 -36.84 9.55
CA ASN A 260 5.98 -37.78 8.54
C ASN A 260 5.40 -39.19 8.83
N PRO A 261 4.55 -39.75 7.94
CA PRO A 261 3.86 -41.03 8.21
C PRO A 261 4.78 -42.26 8.17
N HIS A 262 6.07 -42.09 7.88
CA HIS A 262 7.04 -43.19 7.71
C HIS A 262 7.83 -43.54 8.98
N SER A 263 7.36 -43.14 10.18
CA SER A 263 8.03 -43.48 11.46
C SER A 263 7.51 -44.76 12.13
N HIS A 264 6.78 -45.61 11.40
CA HIS A 264 6.43 -46.96 11.86
C HIS A 264 7.29 -48.02 11.13
N THR A 265 8.55 -48.15 11.53
CA THR A 265 9.28 -49.40 11.39
C THR A 265 8.97 -50.27 12.61
N THR A 266 8.15 -51.28 12.35
CA THR A 266 8.00 -52.55 13.07
C THR A 266 8.80 -52.74 14.35
N LEU A 267 8.06 -52.90 15.45
CA LEU A 267 8.51 -53.57 16.67
C LEU A 267 9.01 -54.98 16.33
N ALA A 268 10.32 -55.18 16.44
CA ALA A 268 10.94 -56.47 16.71
C ALA A 268 12.26 -56.19 17.43
N ASP A 269 12.24 -56.50 18.73
CA ASP A 269 13.35 -56.75 19.65
C ASP A 269 14.78 -56.52 19.11
N ASP A 270 15.43 -55.45 19.57
CA ASP A 270 16.82 -55.54 20.02
C ASP A 270 17.19 -54.32 20.88
N GLU A 271 17.80 -54.56 22.04
CA GLU A 271 18.43 -53.52 22.85
C GLU A 271 19.61 -52.91 22.08
N THR A 272 19.52 -51.65 21.68
CA THR A 272 20.75 -50.87 21.42
C THR A 272 20.52 -49.38 21.68
N THR A 273 21.52 -48.82 22.34
CA THR A 273 21.65 -47.45 22.85
C THR A 273 21.34 -46.35 21.82
N CYS A 274 20.76 -45.28 22.34
CA CYS A 274 20.48 -44.02 21.64
C CYS A 274 21.76 -43.31 21.18
N ASP A 275 21.94 -43.15 19.86
CA ASP A 275 23.01 -42.34 19.28
C ASP A 275 22.62 -40.85 19.30
N GLU A 276 23.10 -40.12 20.32
CA GLU A 276 23.00 -38.66 20.45
C GLU A 276 23.71 -37.89 19.31
N ASP A 277 24.59 -38.57 18.56
CA ASP A 277 25.44 -37.99 17.52
C ASP A 277 24.69 -37.58 16.24
N MET A 278 23.59 -38.27 15.90
CA MET A 278 22.88 -38.03 14.64
C MET A 278 22.03 -36.74 14.66
N ALA A 279 21.52 -36.38 15.85
CA ALA A 279 20.82 -35.12 16.07
C ALA A 279 21.79 -33.92 16.10
N ALA A 280 22.99 -34.13 16.67
CA ALA A 280 24.04 -33.13 16.68
C ALA A 280 24.58 -32.85 15.26
N GLU A 281 24.70 -33.89 14.42
CA GLU A 281 25.15 -33.74 13.04
C GLU A 281 24.14 -33.01 12.15
N ALA A 282 22.84 -33.28 12.33
CA ALA A 282 21.77 -32.53 11.65
C ALA A 282 21.72 -31.05 12.07
N ALA A 283 21.90 -30.77 13.36
CA ALA A 283 21.98 -29.40 13.88
C ALA A 283 23.23 -28.66 13.37
N ALA A 284 24.37 -29.36 13.29
CA ALA A 284 25.61 -28.81 12.75
C ALA A 284 25.53 -28.56 11.23
N ALA A 285 24.84 -29.43 10.47
CA ALA A 285 24.60 -29.22 9.04
C ALA A 285 23.70 -28.00 8.79
N PHE A 286 22.67 -27.80 9.62
CA PHE A 286 21.82 -26.60 9.56
C PHE A 286 22.60 -25.32 9.91
N ALA A 287 23.45 -25.37 10.94
CA ALA A 287 24.30 -24.24 11.32
C ALA A 287 25.33 -23.88 10.23
N ARG A 288 25.87 -24.85 9.48
CA ARG A 288 26.78 -24.61 8.34
C ARG A 288 26.09 -24.03 7.11
N ALA A 289 24.80 -24.31 6.93
CA ALA A 289 23.99 -23.71 5.87
C ALA A 289 23.60 -22.25 6.16
N CYS A 290 23.62 -21.86 7.44
CA CYS A 290 23.41 -20.49 7.88
C CYS A 290 24.75 -19.79 8.20
N SER A 291 25.33 -19.19 7.14
CA SER A 291 26.29 -18.06 7.18
C SER A 291 27.79 -18.43 7.20
N PRO A 292 28.63 -17.68 6.46
CA PRO A 292 28.82 -16.24 6.71
C PRO A 292 28.62 -15.34 5.48
N ASP A 293 27.66 -14.40 5.61
CA ASP A 293 27.78 -13.07 4.98
C ASP A 293 27.16 -11.98 5.89
N THR A 294 27.42 -12.09 7.19
CA THR A 294 26.95 -11.16 8.23
C THR A 294 28.08 -10.69 9.14
N GLN A 295 29.27 -10.47 8.58
CA GLN A 295 30.33 -9.69 9.23
C GLN A 295 30.81 -8.56 8.31
N ARG A 296 29.94 -7.55 8.09
CA ARG A 296 30.42 -6.25 7.60
C ARG A 296 29.61 -5.01 7.95
N LEU A 297 28.71 -5.04 8.93
CA LEU A 297 27.95 -3.85 9.32
C LEU A 297 27.65 -3.80 10.81
N LEU A 298 28.67 -3.71 11.68
CA LEU A 298 28.53 -3.09 13.01
C LEU A 298 29.89 -2.47 13.41
N PRO A 299 29.97 -1.16 13.73
CA PRO A 299 31.17 -0.57 14.31
C PRO A 299 31.25 -0.84 15.81
N SER A 300 32.41 -1.28 16.29
CA SER A 300 32.70 -1.48 17.72
C SER A 300 32.97 -0.15 18.45
N PRO A 301 32.61 -0.01 19.75
CA PRO A 301 32.87 1.19 20.53
C PRO A 301 34.27 1.17 21.14
N VAL A 302 34.97 2.31 21.17
CA VAL A 302 36.18 2.51 22.00
C VAL A 302 36.08 3.85 22.73
N ASN A 303 36.23 3.80 24.05
CA ASN A 303 36.19 4.95 24.95
C ASN A 303 37.61 5.37 25.40
N SER A 304 37.88 6.67 25.27
CA SER A 304 38.78 7.59 25.99
C SER A 304 40.25 7.26 26.36
N ALA A 305 41.15 8.17 25.91
CA ALA A 305 42.20 8.91 26.67
C ALA A 305 43.69 8.80 26.21
N GLN A 306 44.09 9.73 25.31
CA GLN A 306 45.31 10.61 25.20
C GLN A 306 46.77 10.14 25.53
N PRO A 307 47.86 10.84 25.08
CA PRO A 307 47.99 11.95 24.11
C PRO A 307 49.13 11.84 23.03
N ARG A 308 48.93 12.59 21.93
CA ARG A 308 49.85 13.24 20.94
C ARG A 308 51.29 12.73 20.70
N ARG A 309 51.63 12.56 19.41
CA ARG A 309 52.80 13.19 18.75
C ARG A 309 52.56 13.40 17.25
N HIS A 310 52.91 14.60 16.77
CA HIS A 310 52.99 15.05 15.38
C HIS A 310 54.03 14.24 14.57
N VAL A 311 53.76 13.97 13.28
CA VAL A 311 54.71 14.10 12.15
C VAL A 311 53.91 14.22 10.83
N HIS A 312 54.35 15.13 9.95
CA HIS A 312 53.96 15.30 8.54
C HIS A 312 54.28 14.06 7.69
N ASP A 313 53.46 13.72 6.69
CA ASP A 313 53.87 13.87 5.28
C ASP A 313 52.74 13.60 4.30
N ALA A 314 52.86 14.24 3.15
CA ALA A 314 52.03 14.07 1.97
C ALA A 314 52.32 12.74 1.25
N ASP A 315 51.31 12.13 0.63
CA ASP A 315 51.46 11.70 -0.76
C ASP A 315 50.12 11.45 -1.46
N GLN A 316 50.13 11.77 -2.75
CA GLN A 316 49.10 11.58 -3.74
C GLN A 316 49.02 10.10 -4.13
N SER A 317 47.82 9.57 -4.38
CA SER A 317 47.64 8.63 -5.49
C SER A 317 46.18 8.56 -5.93
N ALA A 318 46.01 8.89 -7.21
CA ALA A 318 44.77 8.79 -7.96
C ALA A 318 44.35 7.32 -8.15
N MET A 319 43.05 7.04 -8.03
CA MET A 319 42.48 5.80 -8.55
C MET A 319 41.32 6.12 -9.50
N ARG A 320 41.53 5.69 -10.76
CA ARG A 320 40.64 5.82 -11.91
C ARG A 320 39.38 4.98 -11.71
N ILE A 321 38.21 5.54 -12.01
CA ILE A 321 36.94 4.81 -12.16
C ILE A 321 36.64 4.73 -13.68
N PRO A 322 36.36 3.53 -14.24
CA PRO A 322 36.18 3.38 -15.68
C PRO A 322 34.79 3.83 -16.16
N HIS A 323 34.79 4.58 -17.26
CA HIS A 323 33.64 4.95 -18.08
C HIS A 323 32.91 3.72 -18.64
N ILE A 324 31.58 3.66 -18.48
CA ILE A 324 30.70 2.76 -19.23
C ILE A 324 29.46 3.55 -19.72
N PHE A 325 29.41 3.69 -21.06
CA PHE A 325 28.31 4.02 -21.98
C PHE A 325 27.49 5.32 -21.83
N ARG A 326 27.81 6.29 -22.72
CA ARG A 326 26.87 7.25 -23.31
C ARG A 326 26.24 6.64 -24.56
N SER A 327 24.92 6.61 -24.64
CA SER A 327 24.16 6.57 -25.90
C SER A 327 22.74 7.06 -25.65
N VAL A 328 22.53 8.38 -25.79
CA VAL A 328 21.19 8.99 -25.79
C VAL A 328 20.67 8.90 -27.23
N GLY A 329 19.57 8.18 -27.44
CA GLY A 329 18.87 8.14 -28.74
C GLY A 329 17.90 9.32 -28.86
N THR A 330 17.85 9.95 -30.04
CA THR A 330 16.93 11.03 -30.37
C THR A 330 15.59 10.44 -30.83
N LEU A 331 14.48 10.94 -30.28
CA LEU A 331 13.12 10.56 -30.65
C LEU A 331 12.51 11.66 -31.53
N MET A 332 12.01 11.31 -32.73
CA MET A 332 11.31 12.22 -33.63
C MET A 332 9.88 11.71 -33.85
N LEU A 333 8.91 12.60 -33.68
CA LEU A 333 7.49 12.35 -33.91
C LEU A 333 7.04 13.16 -35.13
N SER A 334 6.34 12.52 -36.05
CA SER A 334 5.74 13.16 -37.22
C SER A 334 4.31 12.66 -37.41
N ASP A 335 3.38 13.60 -37.60
CA ASP A 335 1.97 13.32 -37.89
C ASP A 335 1.75 13.32 -39.41
N GLU A 336 1.26 12.21 -39.96
CA GLU A 336 0.78 12.12 -41.35
C GLU A 336 -0.73 11.81 -41.33
N MET A 337 -1.53 12.57 -42.10
CA MET A 337 -2.93 12.25 -42.35
C MET A 337 -3.08 11.43 -43.63
N MET A 338 -3.67 10.24 -43.52
CA MET A 338 -4.15 9.42 -44.65
C MET A 338 -5.54 8.88 -44.28
N ASP A 339 -6.52 9.06 -45.17
CA ASP A 339 -7.88 8.50 -45.08
C ASP A 339 -8.58 8.62 -43.71
N GLY A 340 -8.66 9.85 -43.17
CA GLY A 340 -9.56 10.18 -42.05
C GLY A 340 -9.22 9.53 -40.71
N SER A 341 -8.07 8.86 -40.58
CA SER A 341 -7.57 8.30 -39.32
C SER A 341 -6.18 8.87 -39.00
N CYS A 342 -6.01 9.38 -37.78
CA CYS A 342 -4.72 9.91 -37.31
C CYS A 342 -3.84 8.75 -36.85
N LEU A 343 -2.84 8.38 -37.64
CA LEU A 343 -1.85 7.37 -37.29
C LEU A 343 -0.55 8.07 -36.88
N ARG A 344 -0.17 7.96 -35.60
CA ARG A 344 1.12 8.45 -35.12
C ARG A 344 2.21 7.44 -35.44
N LYS A 345 3.20 7.82 -36.23
CA LYS A 345 4.42 7.03 -36.44
C LYS A 345 5.51 7.52 -35.51
N CYS A 346 6.17 6.59 -34.83
CA CYS A 346 7.31 6.88 -33.97
C CYS A 346 8.53 6.14 -34.52
N ARG A 347 9.59 6.88 -34.86
CA ARG A 347 10.86 6.31 -35.33
C ARG A 347 11.92 6.47 -34.24
N VAL A 348 12.51 5.36 -33.83
CA VAL A 348 13.58 5.34 -32.83
C VAL A 348 14.90 4.98 -33.49
N HIS A 349 15.93 5.79 -33.24
CA HIS A 349 17.29 5.54 -33.70
C HIS A 349 18.16 4.99 -32.56
N VAL A 350 18.76 3.82 -32.78
CA VAL A 350 19.76 3.23 -31.88
C VAL A 350 21.02 2.97 -32.70
N GLY A 351 22.01 3.86 -32.56
CA GLY A 351 23.22 3.82 -33.38
C GLY A 351 22.92 4.04 -34.86
N LYS A 352 23.35 3.12 -35.74
CA LYS A 352 23.08 3.17 -37.19
C LYS A 352 21.75 2.53 -37.60
N HIS A 353 20.97 2.01 -36.65
CA HIS A 353 19.72 1.31 -36.92
C HIS A 353 18.52 2.18 -36.57
N SER A 354 17.47 2.11 -37.39
CA SER A 354 16.19 2.77 -37.15
C SER A 354 15.06 1.75 -37.12
N VAL A 355 14.15 1.89 -36.15
CA VAL A 355 12.95 1.05 -36.03
C VAL A 355 11.72 1.94 -36.03
N ASP A 356 10.74 1.60 -36.87
CA ASP A 356 9.47 2.31 -37.02
C ASP A 356 8.35 1.59 -36.26
N PHE A 357 7.58 2.35 -35.49
CA PHE A 357 6.42 1.87 -34.76
C PHE A 357 5.17 2.63 -35.20
N ASN A 358 4.09 1.90 -35.48
CA ASN A 358 2.76 2.48 -35.65
C ASN A 358 2.07 2.52 -34.28
N ILE A 359 1.70 3.72 -33.83
CA ILE A 359 0.92 3.92 -32.62
C ILE A 359 -0.54 3.99 -33.05
N ALA A 360 -1.29 2.90 -32.81
CA ALA A 360 -2.74 2.91 -32.91
C ALA A 360 -3.33 3.56 -31.64
N ASN A 361 -4.30 4.46 -31.80
CA ASN A 361 -5.01 5.11 -30.70
C ASN A 361 -5.82 4.13 -29.86
#